data_AF-A0A848I5Z5-F1
#
_entry.id   AF-A0A848I5Z5-F1
#
_cell.length_a   1.000
_cell.length_b   1.000
_cell.length_c   1.000
_cell.angle_alpha   90.00
_cell.angle_beta   90.00
_cell.angle_gamma   90.00
#
_symmetry.space_group_name_H-M   'P 1'
#
loop_
_entity.id
_entity.type
_entity.pdbx_description
1 polymer ?
#
loop_
_entity_poly.entity_id
_entity_poly.type
_entity_poly.pdbx_seq_one_letter_code
_entity_poly.pdbx_strand_id
1 'polypeptide(L)'
;MAAALSPDQNTQRQPGATLSWNDGFLLGFAPMDETHHAFVDCVAALQQCDEASLPETLAAFENHAVAHFEQEEQWMQDTSFPAAQCHADEHAAVLRSVREVAQMLRDGAACQVARELAEALAGWFPGHADYMDAALSHWMSKRTHGGMPVVLRRAMPGIATAASDSSLQAGTTR
;
A
#
# COMPACT_ATOMS: atom_id res chain seq x y z
N MET A 1 2.36 -3.17 -50.14
CA MET A 1 3.25 -3.99 -49.29
C MET A 1 3.08 -3.50 -47.86
N ALA A 2 2.04 -3.98 -47.17
CA ALA A 2 1.77 -3.59 -45.78
C ALA A 2 2.59 -4.51 -44.87
N ALA A 3 3.44 -3.93 -44.04
CA ALA A 3 4.21 -4.65 -43.03
C ALA A 3 3.24 -5.15 -41.94
N ALA A 4 3.34 -6.44 -41.62
CA ALA A 4 2.55 -7.10 -40.60
C ALA A 4 2.88 -6.54 -39.20
N LEU A 5 1.84 -6.22 -38.44
CA LEU A 5 1.91 -5.95 -37.01
C LEU A 5 2.30 -7.24 -36.29
N SER A 6 3.37 -7.18 -35.50
CA SER A 6 3.74 -8.23 -34.54
C SER A 6 2.64 -8.40 -33.48
N PRO A 7 2.30 -9.63 -33.06
CA PRO A 7 1.31 -9.83 -32.01
C PRO A 7 1.84 -9.34 -30.65
N ASP A 8 0.96 -8.65 -29.92
CA ASP A 8 1.14 -8.18 -28.55
C ASP A 8 1.80 -9.24 -27.67
N GLN A 9 2.89 -8.83 -27.01
CA GLN A 9 3.48 -9.54 -25.90
C GLN A 9 2.48 -9.46 -24.73
N ASN A 10 1.48 -10.34 -24.74
CA ASN A 10 0.64 -10.63 -23.58
C ASN A 10 1.58 -11.05 -22.45
N THR A 11 1.94 -10.09 -21.61
CA THR A 11 2.89 -10.26 -20.52
C THR A 11 2.16 -11.09 -19.48
N GLN A 12 2.39 -12.40 -19.50
CA GLN A 12 2.02 -13.28 -18.40
C GLN A 12 2.72 -12.75 -17.14
N ARG A 13 2.01 -11.91 -16.39
CA ARG A 13 2.45 -11.42 -15.08
C ARG A 13 2.46 -12.65 -14.18
N GLN A 14 3.64 -13.15 -13.84
CA GLN A 14 3.75 -14.23 -12.86
C GLN A 14 3.11 -13.75 -11.56
N PRO A 15 2.41 -14.62 -10.82
CA PRO A 15 1.90 -14.26 -9.50
C PRO A 15 3.07 -13.73 -8.67
N GLY A 16 2.93 -12.51 -8.13
CA GLY A 16 3.91 -11.93 -7.24
C GLY A 16 4.05 -12.76 -5.98
N ALA A 17 5.14 -12.56 -5.23
CA ALA A 17 5.23 -13.12 -3.90
C ALA A 17 4.06 -12.60 -3.05
N THR A 18 3.45 -13.46 -2.22
CA THR A 18 2.42 -13.01 -1.28
C THR A 18 2.99 -11.88 -0.42
N LEU A 19 2.24 -10.79 -0.29
CA LEU A 19 2.56 -9.71 0.63
C LEU A 19 2.65 -10.27 2.04
N SER A 20 3.73 -9.96 2.73
CA SER A 20 3.96 -10.40 4.11
C SER A 20 4.51 -9.24 4.92
N TRP A 21 4.07 -9.12 6.16
CA TRP A 21 4.56 -8.07 7.03
C TRP A 21 6.08 -8.19 7.23
N ASN A 22 6.74 -7.04 7.24
CA ASN A 22 8.11 -6.90 7.68
C ASN A 22 8.30 -5.50 8.28
N ASP A 23 9.31 -5.33 9.13
CA ASP A 23 9.59 -4.05 9.81
C ASP A 23 9.88 -2.88 8.85
N GLY A 24 10.07 -3.15 7.54
CA GLY A 24 10.12 -2.12 6.50
C GLY A 24 8.85 -1.26 6.42
N PHE A 25 7.69 -1.78 6.83
CA PHE A 25 6.42 -1.06 6.85
C PHE A 25 6.19 -0.25 8.14
N LEU A 26 7.07 -0.35 9.14
CA LEU A 26 6.92 0.44 10.36
C LEU A 26 7.19 1.92 10.08
N LEU A 27 6.22 2.75 10.49
CA LEU A 27 6.24 4.21 10.40
C LEU A 27 6.40 4.88 11.78
N GLY A 28 6.21 4.12 12.86
CA GLY A 28 6.51 4.59 14.22
C GLY A 28 5.41 5.40 14.88
N PHE A 29 4.20 5.36 14.30
CA PHE A 29 2.99 5.85 14.95
C PHE A 29 2.05 4.65 15.14
N ALA A 30 2.02 4.12 16.37
CA ALA A 30 1.40 2.82 16.66
C ALA A 30 -0.03 2.63 16.11
N PRO A 31 -0.96 3.61 16.19
CA PRO A 31 -2.28 3.45 15.60
C PRO A 31 -2.27 3.20 14.08
N MET A 32 -1.32 3.82 13.36
CA MET A 32 -1.15 3.61 11.92
C MET A 32 -0.47 2.26 11.63
N ASP A 33 0.58 1.92 12.38
CA ASP A 33 1.28 0.63 12.22
C ASP A 33 0.32 -0.56 12.46
N GLU A 34 -0.62 -0.44 13.40
CA GLU A 34 -1.66 -1.45 13.67
C GLU A 34 -2.61 -1.66 12.48
N THR A 35 -3.12 -0.57 11.88
CA THR A 35 -4.01 -0.70 10.72
C THR A 35 -3.26 -1.18 9.47
N HIS A 36 -2.00 -0.79 9.30
CA HIS A 36 -1.12 -1.28 8.23
C HIS A 36 -0.85 -2.78 8.31
N HIS A 37 -0.67 -3.31 9.52
CA HIS A 37 -0.56 -4.75 9.74
C HIS A 37 -1.81 -5.49 9.25
N ALA A 38 -2.99 -5.02 9.63
CA ALA A 38 -4.26 -5.59 9.19
C ALA A 38 -4.45 -5.46 7.67
N PHE A 39 -3.98 -4.38 7.05
CA PHE A 39 -4.01 -4.22 5.59
C PHE A 39 -3.21 -5.31 4.91
N VAL A 40 -1.97 -5.54 5.37
CA VAL A 40 -1.09 -6.58 4.83
C VAL A 40 -1.72 -7.96 4.97
N ASP A 41 -2.31 -8.28 6.13
CA ASP A 41 -2.99 -9.55 6.37
C ASP A 41 -4.21 -9.73 5.45
N CYS A 42 -5.01 -8.68 5.22
CA CYS A 42 -6.16 -8.74 4.33
C CYS A 42 -5.75 -8.94 2.86
N VAL A 43 -4.70 -8.26 2.39
CA VAL A 43 -4.18 -8.45 1.02
C VAL A 43 -3.59 -9.84 0.86
N ALA A 44 -2.82 -10.33 1.83
CA ALA A 44 -2.29 -11.68 1.81
C ALA A 44 -3.41 -12.74 1.74
N ALA A 45 -4.48 -12.55 2.52
CA ALA A 45 -5.67 -13.39 2.47
C ALA A 45 -6.33 -13.35 1.08
N LEU A 46 -6.46 -12.18 0.46
CA LEU A 46 -6.96 -12.02 -0.91
C LEU A 46 -6.08 -12.71 -1.96
N GLN A 47 -4.76 -12.77 -1.77
CA GLN A 47 -3.86 -13.48 -2.69
C GLN A 47 -4.01 -15.01 -2.57
N GLN A 48 -4.40 -15.53 -1.39
CA GLN A 48 -4.28 -16.95 -1.06
C GLN A 48 -5.60 -17.71 -0.85
N CYS A 49 -6.71 -17.02 -0.56
CA CYS A 49 -8.00 -17.67 -0.30
C CYS A 49 -8.44 -18.52 -1.49
N ASP A 50 -9.33 -19.49 -1.31
CA ASP A 50 -9.90 -20.22 -2.44
C ASP A 50 -10.94 -19.35 -3.19
N GLU A 51 -11.34 -19.78 -4.40
CA GLU A 51 -12.31 -19.03 -5.20
C GLU A 51 -13.68 -18.91 -4.52
N ALA A 52 -14.06 -19.91 -3.71
CA ALA A 52 -15.33 -19.91 -2.99
C ALA A 52 -15.38 -18.84 -1.89
N SER A 53 -14.25 -18.60 -1.21
CA SER A 53 -14.14 -17.60 -0.13
C SER A 53 -13.81 -16.20 -0.65
N LEU A 54 -13.54 -16.05 -1.94
CA LEU A 54 -13.02 -14.81 -2.52
C LEU A 54 -13.99 -13.62 -2.36
N PRO A 55 -15.31 -13.74 -2.58
CA PRO A 55 -16.25 -12.64 -2.34
C PRO A 55 -16.28 -12.17 -0.87
N GLU A 56 -16.22 -13.11 0.07
CA GLU A 56 -16.18 -12.79 1.51
C GLU A 56 -14.86 -12.11 1.90
N THR A 57 -13.73 -12.63 1.38
CA THR A 57 -12.40 -12.08 1.63
C THR A 57 -12.27 -10.66 1.06
N LEU A 58 -12.84 -10.40 -0.13
CA LEU A 58 -12.87 -9.06 -0.72
C LEU A 58 -13.73 -8.09 0.09
N ALA A 59 -14.87 -8.53 0.61
CA ALA A 59 -15.69 -7.71 1.50
C ALA A 59 -14.97 -7.39 2.82
N ALA A 60 -14.22 -8.35 3.37
CA ALA A 60 -13.39 -8.12 4.56
C ALA A 60 -12.29 -7.09 4.29
N PHE A 61 -11.60 -7.18 3.15
CA PHE A 61 -10.63 -6.17 2.73
C PHE A 61 -11.29 -4.79 2.55
N GLU A 62 -12.43 -4.70 1.86
CA GLU A 62 -13.12 -3.42 1.66
C GLU A 62 -13.48 -2.77 3.00
N ASN A 63 -14.04 -3.53 3.93
CA ASN A 63 -14.40 -3.01 5.26
C ASN A 63 -13.17 -2.48 6.01
N HIS A 64 -12.06 -3.22 5.95
CA HIS A 64 -10.81 -2.78 6.57
C HIS A 64 -10.27 -1.51 5.90
N ALA A 65 -10.19 -1.47 4.56
CA ALA A 65 -9.69 -0.32 3.82
C ALA A 65 -10.52 0.95 4.07
N VAL A 66 -11.85 0.83 4.16
CA VAL A 66 -12.73 1.95 4.52
C VAL A 66 -12.39 2.47 5.92
N ALA A 67 -12.34 1.60 6.93
CA ALA A 67 -12.06 2.01 8.30
C ALA A 67 -10.65 2.61 8.47
N HIS A 68 -9.65 2.03 7.79
CA HIS A 68 -8.28 2.52 7.75
C HIS A 68 -8.23 3.92 7.13
N PHE A 69 -8.72 4.09 5.91
CA PHE A 69 -8.65 5.36 5.20
C PHE A 69 -9.47 6.46 5.92
N GLU A 70 -10.65 6.13 6.45
CA GLU A 70 -11.44 7.09 7.25
C GLU A 70 -10.68 7.57 8.50
N GLN A 71 -9.93 6.67 9.16
CA GLN A 71 -9.11 7.05 10.31
C GLN A 71 -8.01 8.03 9.92
N GLU A 72 -7.27 7.76 8.85
CA GLU A 72 -6.21 8.65 8.36
C GLU A 72 -6.76 9.97 7.83
N GLU A 73 -7.84 9.94 7.06
CA GLU A 73 -8.52 11.13 6.58
C GLU A 73 -9.02 12.00 7.73
N GLN A 74 -9.56 11.41 8.80
CA GLN A 74 -9.96 12.13 10.00
C GLN A 74 -8.75 12.82 10.65
N TRP A 75 -7.62 12.13 10.78
CA TRP A 75 -6.38 12.74 11.27
C TRP A 75 -5.94 13.90 10.38
N MET A 76 -5.98 13.73 9.05
CA MET A 76 -5.62 14.76 8.11
C MET A 76 -6.50 16.00 8.22
N GLN A 77 -7.83 15.81 8.33
CA GLN A 77 -8.80 16.90 8.46
C GLN A 77 -8.64 17.64 9.79
N ASP A 78 -8.69 16.92 10.91
CA ASP A 78 -8.67 17.52 12.27
C ASP A 78 -7.38 18.27 12.56
N THR A 79 -6.29 17.86 11.93
CA THR A 79 -4.99 18.45 12.16
C THR A 79 -4.57 19.44 11.08
N SER A 80 -5.37 19.61 10.02
CA SER A 80 -5.06 20.43 8.84
C SER A 80 -3.75 19.99 8.16
N PHE A 81 -3.62 18.69 7.91
CA PHE A 81 -2.47 18.13 7.21
C PHE A 81 -2.35 18.71 5.78
N PRO A 82 -1.21 19.29 5.38
CA PRO A 82 -1.11 20.04 4.12
C PRO A 82 -1.39 19.24 2.85
N ALA A 83 -1.06 17.94 2.83
CA ALA A 83 -1.22 17.07 1.67
C ALA A 83 -2.49 16.20 1.73
N ALA A 84 -3.51 16.64 2.48
CA ALA A 84 -4.72 15.85 2.72
C ALA A 84 -5.47 15.45 1.44
N GLN A 85 -5.64 16.39 0.50
CA GLN A 85 -6.46 16.13 -0.69
C GLN A 85 -5.83 15.07 -1.60
N CYS A 86 -4.55 15.20 -1.93
CA CYS A 86 -3.90 14.21 -2.81
C CYS A 86 -3.80 12.84 -2.15
N HIS A 87 -3.75 12.78 -0.82
CA HIS A 87 -3.80 11.52 -0.07
C HIS A 87 -5.19 10.87 -0.16
N ALA A 88 -6.25 11.60 0.15
CA ALA A 88 -7.62 11.11 0.04
C ALA A 88 -7.98 10.68 -1.39
N ASP A 89 -7.43 11.34 -2.42
CA ASP A 89 -7.65 10.97 -3.82
C ASP A 89 -7.10 9.56 -4.15
N GLU A 90 -5.94 9.18 -3.60
CA GLU A 90 -5.35 7.84 -3.74
C GLU A 90 -6.20 6.78 -3.01
N HIS A 91 -6.62 7.06 -1.77
CA HIS A 91 -7.55 6.20 -1.01
C HIS A 91 -8.86 5.98 -1.78
N ALA A 92 -9.44 7.05 -2.31
CA ALA A 92 -10.65 6.99 -3.11
C ALA A 92 -10.45 6.16 -4.40
N ALA A 93 -9.26 6.22 -5.03
CA ALA A 93 -8.95 5.40 -6.19
C ALA A 93 -8.92 3.91 -5.85
N VAL A 94 -8.27 3.54 -4.75
CA VAL A 94 -8.25 2.15 -4.25
C VAL A 94 -9.67 1.66 -3.99
N LEU A 95 -10.48 2.41 -3.22
CA LEU A 95 -11.86 2.00 -2.91
C LEU A 95 -12.75 1.89 -4.15
N ARG A 96 -12.54 2.72 -5.17
CA ARG A 96 -13.25 2.57 -6.47
C ARG A 96 -12.91 1.24 -7.13
N SER A 97 -11.62 0.91 -7.26
CA SER A 97 -11.20 -0.36 -7.88
C SER A 97 -11.72 -1.58 -7.11
N VAL A 98 -11.72 -1.53 -5.77
CA VAL A 98 -12.28 -2.60 -4.93
C VAL A 98 -13.77 -2.82 -5.22
N ARG A 99 -14.55 -1.74 -5.24
CA ARG A 99 -16.01 -1.79 -5.48
C ARG A 99 -16.35 -2.24 -6.88
N GLU A 100 -15.58 -1.80 -7.88
CA GLU A 100 -15.71 -2.22 -9.27
C GLU A 100 -15.47 -3.73 -9.39
N VAL A 101 -14.39 -4.25 -8.82
CA VAL A 101 -14.07 -5.68 -8.81
C VAL A 101 -15.13 -6.49 -8.07
N ALA A 102 -15.59 -6.00 -6.91
CA ALA A 102 -16.68 -6.65 -6.17
C ALA A 102 -17.97 -6.72 -6.99
N GLN A 103 -18.28 -5.67 -7.77
CA GLN A 103 -19.42 -5.68 -8.69
C GLN A 103 -19.22 -6.66 -9.84
N MET A 104 -18.04 -6.68 -10.46
CA MET A 104 -17.72 -7.63 -11.54
C MET A 104 -17.90 -9.08 -11.10
N LEU A 105 -17.47 -9.44 -9.88
CA LEU A 105 -17.69 -10.79 -9.33
C LEU A 105 -19.17 -11.11 -9.15
N ARG A 106 -19.97 -10.15 -8.65
CA ARG A 106 -21.44 -10.32 -8.55
C ARG A 106 -22.09 -10.54 -9.91
N ASP A 107 -21.54 -9.93 -10.95
CA ASP A 107 -22.02 -10.06 -12.33
C ASP A 107 -21.47 -11.32 -13.04
N GLY A 108 -20.71 -12.17 -12.34
CA GLY A 108 -20.21 -13.45 -12.84
C GLY A 108 -18.87 -13.38 -13.56
N ALA A 109 -18.08 -12.33 -13.36
CA ALA A 109 -16.70 -12.27 -13.85
C ALA A 109 -15.84 -13.37 -13.21
N ALA A 110 -14.78 -13.76 -13.90
CA ALA A 110 -13.84 -14.76 -13.40
C ALA A 110 -13.10 -14.24 -12.16
N CYS A 111 -12.84 -15.12 -11.18
CA CYS A 111 -12.12 -14.82 -9.93
C CYS A 111 -10.74 -14.17 -10.17
N GLN A 112 -10.14 -14.38 -11.34
CA GLN A 112 -8.87 -13.78 -11.75
C GLN A 112 -8.84 -12.25 -11.60
N VAL A 113 -9.97 -11.55 -11.83
CA VAL A 113 -10.01 -10.08 -11.69
C VAL A 113 -9.71 -9.62 -10.26
N ALA A 114 -10.13 -10.40 -9.26
CA ALA A 114 -9.84 -10.09 -7.87
C ALA A 114 -8.41 -10.48 -7.46
N ARG A 115 -7.81 -11.48 -8.12
CA ARG A 115 -6.38 -11.77 -7.95
C ARG A 115 -5.53 -10.65 -8.50
N GLU A 116 -5.88 -10.12 -9.66
CA GLU A 116 -5.19 -8.96 -10.25
C GLU A 116 -5.31 -7.72 -9.37
N LEU A 117 -6.47 -7.49 -8.75
CA LEU A 117 -6.62 -6.45 -7.73
C LEU A 117 -5.69 -6.70 -6.54
N ALA A 118 -5.64 -7.92 -6.00
CA ALA A 118 -4.78 -8.25 -4.86
C ALA A 118 -3.29 -7.99 -5.17
N GLU A 119 -2.82 -8.36 -6.37
CA GLU A 119 -1.46 -8.07 -6.82
C GLU A 119 -1.22 -6.57 -7.01
N ALA A 120 -2.21 -5.82 -7.50
CA ALA A 120 -2.11 -4.37 -7.63
C ALA A 120 -2.00 -3.69 -6.25
N LEU A 121 -2.80 -4.14 -5.27
CA LEU A 121 -2.74 -3.66 -3.89
C LEU A 121 -1.38 -3.96 -3.24
N ALA A 122 -0.86 -5.18 -3.43
CA ALA A 122 0.46 -5.57 -2.94
C ALA A 122 1.59 -4.73 -3.56
N GLY A 123 1.46 -4.33 -4.83
CA GLY A 123 2.41 -3.42 -5.48
C GLY A 123 2.27 -1.96 -5.08
N TRP A 124 1.06 -1.50 -4.75
CA TRP A 124 0.75 -0.12 -4.38
C TRP A 124 1.16 0.21 -2.94
N PHE A 125 0.82 -0.68 -1.98
CA PHE A 125 0.91 -0.40 -0.55
C PHE A 125 2.31 0.01 -0.06
N PRO A 126 3.42 -0.67 -0.42
CA PRO A 126 4.75 -0.26 0.07
C PRO A 126 5.10 1.18 -0.29
N GLY A 127 4.79 1.61 -1.51
CA GLY A 127 5.04 2.97 -1.96
C GLY A 127 4.15 3.99 -1.26
N HIS A 128 2.87 3.67 -1.10
CA HIS A 128 1.95 4.53 -0.37
C HIS A 128 2.39 4.76 1.09
N ALA A 129 2.74 3.66 1.77
CA ALA A 129 3.22 3.69 3.15
C ALA A 129 4.52 4.51 3.32
N ASP A 130 5.53 4.27 2.46
CA ASP A 130 6.83 4.93 2.56
C ASP A 130 6.79 6.43 2.23
N TYR A 131 5.83 6.88 1.40
CA TYR A 131 5.78 8.28 0.96
C TYR A 131 4.67 9.10 1.63
N MET A 132 3.43 8.64 1.57
CA MET A 132 2.26 9.42 2.00
C MET A 132 1.98 9.19 3.48
N ASP A 133 1.91 7.93 3.90
CA ASP A 133 1.59 7.58 5.28
C ASP A 133 2.74 7.94 6.21
N ALA A 134 3.99 7.76 5.78
CA ALA A 134 5.15 8.20 6.55
C ALA A 134 5.11 9.70 6.88
N ALA A 135 4.66 10.54 5.93
CA ALA A 135 4.49 11.97 6.16
C ALA A 135 3.39 12.27 7.19
N LEU A 136 2.27 11.54 7.12
CA LEU A 136 1.17 11.64 8.09
C LEU A 136 1.58 11.10 9.48
N SER A 137 2.28 9.98 9.55
CA SER A 137 2.85 9.40 10.78
C SER A 137 3.77 10.41 11.49
N HIS A 138 4.69 11.03 10.75
CA HIS A 138 5.57 12.06 11.31
C HIS A 138 4.77 13.26 11.84
N TRP A 139 3.75 13.68 11.10
CA TRP A 139 2.87 14.77 11.51
C TRP A 139 2.12 14.44 12.81
N MET A 140 1.54 13.24 12.89
CA MET A 140 0.81 12.77 14.07
C MET A 140 1.71 12.56 15.27
N SER A 141 2.89 11.96 15.08
CA SER A 141 3.89 11.78 16.14
C SER A 141 4.36 13.11 16.70
N LYS A 142 4.63 14.11 15.84
CA LYS A 142 5.03 15.45 16.30
C LYS A 142 3.96 16.10 17.16
N ARG A 143 2.68 15.94 16.80
CA ARG A 143 1.56 16.53 17.53
C ARG A 143 1.25 15.80 18.83
N THR A 144 1.41 14.48 18.85
CA THR A 144 1.07 13.63 20.00
C THR A 144 2.21 13.56 21.01
N HIS A 145 3.46 13.59 20.56
CA HIS A 145 4.64 13.32 21.37
C HIS A 145 5.71 14.43 21.33
N GLY A 146 5.52 15.47 20.51
CA GLY A 146 6.45 16.60 20.44
C GLY A 146 7.72 16.36 19.61
N GLY A 147 7.82 15.23 18.90
CA GLY A 147 9.01 14.86 18.12
C GLY A 147 8.71 13.92 16.95
N MET A 148 9.74 13.67 16.13
CA MET A 148 9.66 12.65 15.09
C MET A 148 9.79 11.25 15.70
N PRO A 149 9.11 10.24 15.14
CA PRO A 149 9.25 8.88 15.62
C PRO A 149 10.66 8.35 15.30
N VAL A 150 11.19 7.52 16.20
CA VAL A 150 12.42 6.76 15.96
C VAL A 150 12.03 5.30 15.74
N VAL A 151 12.12 4.85 14.49
CA VAL A 151 11.75 3.49 14.10
C VAL A 151 12.98 2.59 14.14
N LEU A 152 12.94 1.57 15.00
CA LEU A 152 13.96 0.54 15.04
C LEU A 152 13.47 -0.68 14.27
N ARG A 153 14.02 -0.89 13.07
CA ARG A 153 13.68 -2.02 12.21
C ARG A 153 14.63 -3.18 12.49
N ARG A 154 14.10 -4.38 12.70
CA ARG A 154 14.92 -5.58 12.79
C ARG A 154 15.52 -5.88 11.42
N ALA A 155 16.84 -6.02 11.36
CA ALA A 155 17.48 -6.57 10.18
C ALA A 155 17.02 -8.02 9.97
N MET A 156 16.39 -8.30 8.83
CA MET A 156 16.17 -9.67 8.38
C MET A 156 17.53 -10.32 8.09
N PRO A 157 17.88 -11.46 8.69
CA PRO A 157 19.09 -12.18 8.30
C PRO A 157 18.98 -12.61 6.84
N GLY A 158 19.76 -12.00 5.93
CA GLY A 158 19.90 -12.44 4.53
C GLY A 158 19.68 -11.40 3.44
N ILE A 159 19.23 -10.17 3.74
CA ILE A 159 19.17 -9.07 2.77
C ILE A 159 20.23 -8.04 3.14
N ALA A 160 21.25 -7.91 2.30
CA ALA A 160 22.26 -6.86 2.45
C ALA A 160 21.58 -5.50 2.24
N THR A 161 21.50 -4.69 3.29
CA THR A 161 21.05 -3.30 3.21
C THR A 161 22.11 -2.50 2.43
N ALA A 162 21.77 -2.07 1.22
CA ALA A 162 22.53 -1.04 0.53
C ALA A 162 22.30 0.29 1.27
N ALA A 163 23.24 0.64 2.16
CA ALA A 163 23.27 1.97 2.75
C ALA A 163 23.46 3.00 1.63
N SER A 164 22.49 3.90 1.43
CA SER A 164 22.67 5.07 0.59
C SER A 164 23.58 6.04 1.34
N ASP A 165 24.86 6.04 0.97
CA ASP A 165 25.85 6.97 1.50
C ASP A 165 25.61 8.36 0.90
N SER A 166 24.85 9.21 1.60
CA SER A 166 24.81 10.65 1.33
C SER A 166 26.06 11.30 1.91
N SER A 167 27.18 11.13 1.21
CA SER A 167 28.37 11.93 1.45
C SER A 167 28.28 13.24 0.68
N LEU A 168 27.83 14.27 1.40
CA LEU A 168 28.04 15.67 1.06
C LEU A 168 29.53 15.99 1.14
N GLN A 169 30.16 16.34 0.02
CA GLN A 169 31.35 17.20 -0.01
C GLN A 169 31.09 18.31 -1.04
N ALA A 170 30.67 19.48 -0.58
CA ALA A 170 31.52 20.58 -0.13
C ALA A 170 32.27 21.22 -1.32
N GLY A 171 31.80 22.40 -1.71
CA GLY A 171 32.35 23.19 -2.79
C GLY A 171 33.81 23.59 -2.56
N THR A 172 34.51 23.86 -3.66
CA THR A 172 35.76 24.60 -3.65
C THR A 172 35.67 25.69 -4.70
N THR A 173 35.78 26.91 -4.19
CA THR A 173 35.98 28.18 -4.86
C THR A 173 37.26 28.15 -5.71
N ARG A 174 37.18 28.53 -6.99
CA ARG A 174 38.04 29.57 -7.57
C ARG A 174 37.53 30.06 -8.91
#